data_AF-A0A6A6EFD6-F1
#
_entry.id   AF-A0A6A6EFD6-F1
#
_cell.length_a   1.000
_cell.length_b   1.000
_cell.length_c   1.000
_cell.angle_alpha   90.00
_cell.angle_beta   90.00
_cell.angle_gamma   90.00
#
_symmetry.space_group_name_H-M   'P 1'
#
loop_
_entity.id
_entity.type
_entity.pdbx_description
1 polymer ?
#
loop_
_entity_poly.entity_id
_entity_poly.type
_entity_poly.pdbx_seq_one_letter_code
_entity_poly.pdbx_strand_id
1 'polypeptide(L)'
;MSTTYVHPQIPPPAVSIDPNAPGTIIRIALAIEALLNITFGTYILLAPTSFLELLVSYPTSINPLSATLVQFLAAIIFANTIPLLLAIPNTRRGIEMRVPTYYVLGFSEVGLITLFAYLALAKDEEDVGLTAKALVNLAGNLVSPLVWRIFVLSKKPEWFGRYRNDVKRA
;
A
#
# COMPACT_ATOMS: atom_id res chain seq x y z
N MET A 1 7.58 20.39 37.21
CA MET A 1 8.24 19.07 37.06
C MET A 1 8.63 18.91 35.60
N SER A 2 9.92 18.93 35.28
CA SER A 2 10.43 18.64 33.94
C SER A 2 10.73 17.15 33.86
N THR A 3 9.99 16.40 33.03
CA THR A 3 10.30 15.00 32.75
C THR A 3 11.45 14.96 31.75
N THR A 4 12.67 14.78 32.22
CA THR A 4 13.83 14.53 31.36
C THR A 4 13.68 13.14 30.76
N TYR A 5 13.27 13.07 29.48
CA TYR A 5 13.28 11.82 28.74
C TYR A 5 14.74 11.40 28.52
N VAL A 6 15.14 10.30 29.15
CA VAL A 6 16.44 9.67 28.88
C VAL A 6 16.33 9.02 27.50
N HIS A 7 16.81 9.72 26.47
CA HIS A 7 17.04 9.08 25.17
C HIS A 7 18.11 8.01 25.34
N PRO A 8 17.91 6.77 24.85
CA PRO A 8 18.97 5.77 24.86
C PRO A 8 20.17 6.32 24.08
N GLN A 9 21.26 6.61 24.80
CA GLN A 9 22.51 7.13 24.23
C GLN A 9 23.29 6.07 23.44
N ILE A 10 22.84 4.82 23.46
CA ILE A 10 23.47 3.70 22.78
C ILE A 10 22.86 3.63 21.37
N PRO A 11 23.63 3.89 20.29
CA PRO A 11 23.15 3.62 18.94
C PRO A 11 22.74 2.14 18.86
N PRO A 12 21.63 1.82 18.18
CA PRO A 12 21.22 0.42 18.03
C PRO A 12 22.41 -0.39 17.50
N PRO A 13 22.65 -1.60 18.02
CA PRO A 13 23.81 -2.39 17.64
C PRO A 13 23.87 -2.52 16.13
N ALA A 14 25.08 -2.39 15.58
CA ALA A 14 25.33 -2.54 14.15
C ALA A 14 24.67 -3.84 13.66
N VAL A 15 24.00 -3.74 12.51
CA VAL A 15 23.31 -4.86 11.90
C VAL A 15 24.00 -5.23 10.60
N SER A 16 24.35 -6.51 10.48
CA SER A 16 24.78 -7.09 9.22
C SER A 16 23.60 -7.75 8.53
N ILE A 17 23.47 -7.54 7.22
CA ILE A 17 22.42 -8.16 6.42
C ILE A 17 22.76 -9.63 6.20
N ASP A 18 21.78 -10.53 6.36
CA ASP A 18 22.00 -11.94 6.08
C ASP A 18 22.17 -12.15 4.56
N PRO A 19 23.32 -12.65 4.08
CA PRO A 19 23.55 -12.83 2.64
C PRO A 19 22.60 -13.86 2.01
N ASN A 20 22.06 -14.79 2.79
CA ASN A 20 21.10 -15.80 2.30
C ASN A 20 19.66 -15.25 2.23
N ALA A 21 19.40 -14.11 2.87
CA ALA A 21 18.09 -13.45 2.87
C ALA A 21 18.27 -11.92 2.81
N PRO A 22 18.75 -11.35 1.68
CA PRO A 22 19.04 -9.93 1.55
C PRO A 22 17.78 -9.06 1.38
N GLY A 23 16.63 -9.68 1.15
CA GLY A 23 15.35 -9.01 0.95
C GLY A 23 15.16 -8.35 -0.42
N THR A 24 16.05 -8.60 -1.37
CA THR A 24 16.11 -7.89 -2.66
C THR A 24 14.78 -7.93 -3.43
N ILE A 25 14.12 -9.08 -3.50
CA ILE A 25 12.86 -9.25 -4.23
C ILE A 25 11.78 -8.34 -3.64
N ILE A 26 11.62 -8.34 -2.32
CA ILE A 26 10.61 -7.50 -1.65
C ILE A 26 10.94 -6.03 -1.80
N ARG A 27 12.21 -5.65 -1.71
CA ARG A 27 12.61 -4.25 -1.91
C ARG A 27 12.28 -3.73 -3.31
N ILE A 28 12.51 -4.55 -4.34
CA ILE A 28 12.15 -4.22 -5.72
C ILE A 28 10.63 -4.15 -5.87
N ALA A 29 9.89 -5.14 -5.36
CA ALA A 29 8.44 -5.14 -5.41
C ALA A 29 7.84 -3.89 -4.72
N LEU A 30 8.31 -3.55 -3.53
CA LEU A 30 7.90 -2.35 -2.79
C LEU A 30 8.23 -1.06 -3.55
N ALA A 31 9.40 -0.99 -4.20
CA ALA A 31 9.78 0.17 -5.00
C ALA A 31 8.90 0.34 -6.25
N ILE A 32 8.58 -0.76 -6.94
CA ILE A 32 7.65 -0.74 -8.08
C ILE A 32 6.26 -0.31 -7.61
N GLU A 33 5.77 -0.91 -6.52
CA GLU A 33 4.45 -0.59 -5.97
C GLU A 33 4.36 0.88 -5.52
N ALA A 34 5.39 1.39 -4.83
CA ALA A 34 5.45 2.80 -4.43
C ALA A 34 5.47 3.74 -5.65
N LEU A 35 6.22 3.39 -6.70
CA LEU A 35 6.25 4.17 -7.94
C LEU A 35 4.87 4.22 -8.59
N LEU A 36 4.19 3.07 -8.73
CA LEU A 36 2.85 2.99 -9.31
C LEU A 36 1.84 3.81 -8.49
N ASN A 37 1.88 3.71 -7.16
CA ASN A 37 1.02 4.49 -6.29
C ASN A 37 1.26 6.00 -6.44
N ILE A 38 2.52 6.44 -6.50
CA ILE A 38 2.85 7.85 -6.70
C ILE A 38 2.33 8.33 -8.06
N THR A 39 2.63 7.61 -9.13
CA THR A 39 2.19 7.98 -10.49
C THR A 39 0.67 8.05 -10.59
N PHE A 40 -0.03 7.02 -10.11
CA PHE A 40 -1.49 6.94 -10.20
C PHE A 40 -2.18 7.91 -9.24
N GLY A 41 -1.68 8.04 -8.01
CA GLY A 41 -2.14 9.05 -7.05
C GLY A 41 -1.99 10.47 -7.60
N THR A 42 -0.86 10.78 -8.25
CA THR A 42 -0.66 12.08 -8.90
C THR A 42 -1.64 12.31 -10.04
N TYR A 43 -1.92 11.30 -10.88
CA TYR A 43 -2.93 11.41 -11.94
C TYR A 43 -4.32 11.72 -11.36
N ILE A 44 -4.77 10.98 -10.36
CA ILE A 44 -6.07 11.22 -9.71
C ILE A 44 -6.12 12.61 -9.05
N LEU A 45 -5.04 13.02 -8.40
CA LEU A 45 -4.99 14.31 -7.71
C LEU A 45 -5.10 15.49 -8.68
N LEU A 46 -4.37 15.43 -9.80
CA LEU A 46 -4.25 16.54 -10.75
C LEU A 46 -5.33 16.53 -11.84
N ALA A 47 -5.88 15.36 -12.18
CA ALA A 47 -6.90 15.17 -13.20
C ALA A 47 -8.10 14.35 -12.69
N PRO A 48 -8.77 14.77 -11.60
CA PRO A 48 -9.83 13.99 -10.96
C PRO A 48 -11.04 13.73 -11.86
N THR A 49 -11.41 14.69 -12.72
CA THR A 49 -12.54 14.54 -13.65
C THR A 49 -12.24 13.50 -14.72
N SER A 50 -11.05 13.55 -15.34
CA SER A 50 -10.61 12.57 -16.32
C SER A 50 -10.52 11.16 -15.74
N PHE A 51 -10.16 11.02 -14.46
CA PHE A 51 -10.22 9.73 -13.78
C PHE A 51 -11.66 9.28 -13.54
N LEU A 52 -12.55 10.18 -13.09
CA LEU A 52 -13.97 9.86 -12.86
C LEU A 52 -14.70 9.45 -14.13
N GLU A 53 -14.36 10.02 -15.28
CA GLU A 53 -14.92 9.64 -16.59
C GLU A 53 -14.69 8.15 -16.92
N LEU A 54 -13.69 7.50 -16.31
CA LEU A 54 -13.44 6.06 -16.47
C LEU A 54 -14.34 5.19 -15.59
N LEU A 55 -14.99 5.79 -14.59
CA LEU A 55 -15.69 5.08 -13.53
C LEU A 55 -17.20 5.30 -13.54
N VAL A 56 -17.63 6.56 -13.72
CA VAL A 56 -19.03 6.96 -13.58
C VAL A 56 -19.90 6.38 -14.70
N SER A 57 -21.16 6.07 -14.37
CA SER A 57 -22.14 5.62 -15.38
C SER A 57 -22.59 6.75 -16.30
N TYR A 58 -22.64 7.98 -15.78
CA TYR A 58 -23.09 9.16 -16.52
C TYR A 58 -22.10 10.30 -16.33
N PRO A 59 -21.42 10.82 -17.37
CA PRO A 59 -20.46 11.92 -17.22
C PRO A 59 -21.08 13.20 -16.63
N THR A 60 -22.39 13.40 -16.81
CA THR A 60 -23.14 14.51 -16.22
C THR A 60 -23.27 14.44 -14.70
N SER A 61 -22.98 13.30 -14.07
CA SER A 61 -22.97 13.16 -12.61
C SER A 61 -21.69 13.73 -11.98
N ILE A 62 -20.64 13.96 -12.78
CA ILE A 62 -19.37 14.53 -12.30
C ILE A 62 -19.59 15.98 -11.89
N ASN A 63 -19.32 16.27 -10.62
CA ASN A 63 -19.49 17.58 -10.02
C ASN A 63 -18.32 17.89 -9.07
N PRO A 64 -18.21 19.12 -8.52
CA PRO A 64 -17.11 19.49 -7.64
C PRO A 64 -16.97 18.61 -6.40
N LEU A 65 -18.08 18.10 -5.84
CA LEU A 65 -18.04 17.19 -4.70
C LEU A 65 -17.40 15.85 -5.08
N SER A 66 -17.84 15.21 -6.18
CA SER A 66 -17.26 13.93 -6.62
C SER A 66 -15.77 14.07 -6.98
N ALA A 67 -15.40 15.18 -7.63
CA ALA A 67 -14.00 15.48 -7.94
C ALA A 67 -13.15 15.64 -6.67
N THR A 68 -13.68 16.30 -5.64
CA THR A 68 -12.97 16.46 -4.36
C THR A 68 -12.85 15.12 -3.62
N LEU A 69 -13.91 14.31 -3.61
CA LEU A 69 -13.88 12.98 -2.97
C LEU A 69 -12.88 12.05 -3.64
N VAL A 70 -12.74 12.09 -4.96
CA VAL A 70 -11.73 11.26 -5.65
C VAL A 70 -10.31 11.78 -5.40
N GLN A 71 -10.10 13.07 -5.15
CA GLN A 71 -8.81 13.57 -4.68
C GLN A 71 -8.46 13.07 -3.27
N PHE A 72 -9.45 12.83 -2.39
CA PHE A 72 -9.18 12.17 -1.12
C PHE A 72 -8.70 10.73 -1.30
N LEU A 73 -9.16 10.02 -2.33
CA LEU A 73 -8.60 8.72 -2.69
C LEU A 73 -7.11 8.84 -3.04
N ALA A 74 -6.70 9.87 -3.79
CA ALA A 74 -5.28 10.12 -4.06
C ALA A 74 -4.47 10.34 -2.77
N ALA A 75 -5.00 11.12 -1.82
CA ALA A 75 -4.37 11.33 -0.53
C ALA A 75 -4.18 10.02 0.25
N ILE A 76 -5.18 9.13 0.22
CA ILE A 76 -5.09 7.79 0.83
C ILE A 76 -4.03 6.93 0.14
N ILE A 77 -3.93 6.97 -1.19
CA ILE A 77 -2.89 6.26 -1.96
C ILE A 77 -1.49 6.73 -1.53
N PHE A 78 -1.28 8.05 -1.39
CA PHE A 78 -0.02 8.58 -0.89
C PHE A 78 0.26 8.15 0.56
N ALA A 79 -0.75 8.18 1.43
CA ALA A 79 -0.60 7.73 2.82
C ALA A 79 -0.19 6.25 2.89
N ASN A 80 -0.80 5.38 2.07
CA ASN A 80 -0.45 3.97 1.96
C ASN A 80 0.95 3.73 1.35
N THR A 81 1.50 4.72 0.63
CA THR A 81 2.83 4.63 0.05
C THR A 81 3.95 4.85 1.08
N ILE A 82 3.67 5.57 2.17
CA ILE A 82 4.65 5.81 3.23
C ILE A 82 5.23 4.52 3.81
N PRO A 83 4.44 3.53 4.28
CA PRO A 83 5.00 2.28 4.81
C PRO A 83 5.78 1.49 3.75
N LEU A 84 5.39 1.54 2.47
CA LEU A 84 6.16 0.93 1.38
C LEU A 84 7.57 1.52 1.33
N LEU A 85 7.68 2.85 1.29
CA LEU A 85 8.95 3.57 1.21
C LEU A 85 9.84 3.31 2.43
N LEU A 86 9.25 3.27 3.62
CA LEU A 86 9.98 2.98 4.86
C LEU A 86 10.51 1.55 4.94
N ALA A 87 9.88 0.60 4.22
CA ALA A 87 10.26 -0.81 4.19
C ALA A 87 11.34 -1.15 3.12
N ILE A 88 11.65 -0.23 2.19
CA ILE A 88 12.65 -0.43 1.13
C ILE A 88 14.10 -0.51 1.66
N PRO A 89 14.57 0.35 2.58
CA PRO A 89 15.95 0.32 3.03
C PRO A 89 16.32 -0.99 3.74
N ASN A 90 17.57 -1.42 3.59
CA ASN A 90 18.16 -2.51 4.37
C ASN A 90 18.69 -1.99 5.71
N THR A 91 17.78 -1.43 6.50
CA THR A 91 18.02 -1.08 7.91
C THR A 91 17.19 -2.01 8.79
N ARG A 92 17.52 -2.10 10.09
CA ARG A 92 16.71 -2.87 11.06
C ARG A 92 15.22 -2.55 10.94
N ARG A 93 14.89 -1.26 11.04
CA ARG A 93 13.51 -0.76 10.93
C ARG A 93 12.90 -1.09 9.57
N GLY A 94 13.64 -0.90 8.48
CA GLY A 94 13.13 -1.21 7.15
C GLY A 94 12.76 -2.68 7.00
N ILE A 95 13.59 -3.59 7.50
CA ILE A 95 13.32 -5.03 7.47
C ILE A 95 12.12 -5.39 8.34
N GLU A 96 12.08 -4.90 9.59
CA GLU A 96 10.98 -5.13 10.54
C GLU A 96 9.64 -4.57 10.02
N MET A 97 9.65 -3.51 9.21
CA MET A 97 8.44 -2.89 8.63
C MET A 97 7.82 -3.66 7.47
N ARG A 98 8.54 -4.55 6.79
CA ARG A 98 8.05 -5.20 5.56
C ARG A 98 6.82 -6.08 5.80
N VAL A 99 6.86 -6.91 6.84
CA VAL A 99 5.76 -7.83 7.17
C VAL A 99 4.50 -7.07 7.62
N PRO A 100 4.58 -6.11 8.58
CA PRO A 100 3.44 -5.25 8.92
C PRO A 100 2.86 -4.51 7.71
N THR A 101 3.71 -3.99 6.81
CA THR A 101 3.27 -3.32 5.59
C THR A 101 2.41 -4.25 4.73
N TYR A 102 2.82 -5.52 4.55
CA TYR A 102 2.05 -6.50 3.80
C TYR A 102 0.70 -6.81 4.46
N TYR A 103 0.63 -6.88 5.80
CA TYR A 103 -0.64 -7.11 6.49
C TYR A 103 -1.59 -5.91 6.37
N VAL A 104 -1.10 -4.69 6.57
CA VAL A 104 -1.94 -3.47 6.49
C VAL A 104 -2.52 -3.31 5.09
N LEU A 105 -1.69 -3.47 4.05
CA LEU A 105 -2.14 -3.38 2.66
C LEU A 105 -3.04 -4.55 2.28
N GLY A 106 -2.71 -5.78 2.70
CA GLY A 106 -3.57 -6.94 2.46
C GLY A 106 -4.96 -6.79 3.09
N PHE A 107 -5.04 -6.23 4.29
CA PHE A 107 -6.32 -5.98 4.95
C PHE A 107 -7.17 -4.94 4.20
N SER A 108 -6.55 -3.83 3.75
CA SER A 108 -7.29 -2.82 2.98
C SER A 108 -7.73 -3.34 1.62
N GLU A 109 -6.91 -4.16 0.95
CA GLU A 109 -7.26 -4.84 -0.30
C GLU A 109 -8.49 -5.75 -0.13
N VAL A 110 -8.53 -6.61 0.90
CA VAL A 110 -9.70 -7.45 1.19
C VAL A 110 -10.95 -6.61 1.42
N GLY A 111 -10.84 -5.54 2.21
CA GLY A 111 -11.97 -4.65 2.49
C GLY A 111 -12.52 -3.97 1.22
N LEU A 112 -11.62 -3.43 0.39
CA LEU A 112 -12.00 -2.75 -0.86
C LEU A 112 -12.54 -3.72 -1.91
N ILE A 113 -11.94 -4.90 -2.09
CA ILE A 113 -12.45 -5.94 -3.00
C ILE A 113 -13.87 -6.32 -2.59
N THR A 114 -14.10 -6.55 -1.29
CA THR A 114 -15.42 -6.91 -0.77
C THR A 114 -16.43 -5.80 -1.02
N LEU A 115 -16.06 -4.55 -0.75
CA LEU A 115 -16.91 -3.39 -0.98
C LEU A 115 -17.26 -3.24 -2.47
N PHE A 116 -16.29 -3.29 -3.37
CA PHE A 116 -16.52 -3.14 -4.81
C PHE A 116 -17.35 -4.28 -5.38
N ALA A 117 -17.09 -5.53 -4.95
CA ALA A 117 -17.91 -6.67 -5.34
C ALA A 117 -19.36 -6.52 -4.85
N TYR A 118 -19.56 -6.10 -3.61
CA TYR A 118 -20.89 -5.83 -3.06
C TYR A 118 -21.61 -4.73 -3.85
N LEU A 119 -20.97 -3.59 -4.10
CA LEU A 119 -21.56 -2.50 -4.89
C LEU A 119 -21.88 -2.93 -6.32
N ALA A 120 -21.05 -3.78 -6.95
CA ALA A 120 -21.28 -4.25 -8.31
C ALA A 120 -22.40 -5.28 -8.43
N LEU A 121 -22.64 -6.09 -7.38
CA LEU A 121 -23.57 -7.23 -7.43
C LEU A 121 -24.91 -6.96 -6.74
N ALA A 122 -24.94 -6.07 -5.76
CA ALA A 122 -26.09 -5.88 -4.89
C ALA A 122 -26.74 -4.49 -5.00
N LYS A 123 -26.19 -3.60 -5.84
CA LYS A 123 -26.69 -2.24 -6.03
C LYS A 123 -26.79 -1.91 -7.51
N ASP A 124 -27.80 -1.12 -7.84
CA ASP A 124 -27.98 -0.59 -9.18
C ASP A 124 -27.04 0.60 -9.42
N GLU A 125 -26.63 0.78 -10.67
CA GLU A 125 -25.69 1.86 -11.03
C GLU A 125 -26.24 3.26 -10.73
N GLU A 126 -27.56 3.44 -10.75
CA GLU A 126 -28.23 4.70 -10.38
C GLU A 126 -28.00 5.06 -8.90
N ASP A 127 -27.97 4.06 -8.01
CA ASP A 127 -27.74 4.25 -6.57
C ASP A 127 -26.27 4.48 -6.25
N VAL A 128 -25.36 3.83 -6.98
CA VAL A 128 -23.91 3.89 -6.71
C VAL A 128 -23.23 5.04 -7.44
N GLY A 129 -23.74 5.42 -8.61
CA GLY A 129 -23.15 6.42 -9.51
C GLY A 129 -21.91 5.94 -10.28
N LEU A 130 -21.55 4.66 -10.15
CA LEU A 130 -20.41 4.01 -10.84
C LEU A 130 -20.89 2.82 -11.64
N THR A 131 -20.22 2.54 -12.76
CA THR A 131 -20.55 1.37 -13.57
C THR A 131 -20.15 0.08 -12.86
N ALA A 132 -20.95 -0.98 -13.00
CA ALA A 132 -20.63 -2.30 -12.47
C ALA A 132 -19.30 -2.81 -13.05
N LYS A 133 -19.03 -2.51 -14.33
CA LYS A 133 -17.76 -2.82 -14.99
C LYS A 133 -16.57 -2.12 -14.33
N ALA A 134 -16.70 -0.84 -13.98
CA ALA A 134 -15.64 -0.12 -13.29
C ALA A 134 -15.37 -0.74 -11.91
N LEU A 135 -16.41 -1.06 -11.14
CA LEU A 135 -16.28 -1.70 -9.83
C LEU A 135 -15.59 -3.07 -9.91
N VAL A 136 -15.98 -3.90 -10.88
CA VAL A 136 -15.33 -5.20 -11.14
C VAL A 136 -13.87 -5.01 -11.53
N ASN A 137 -13.56 -4.03 -12.38
CA ASN A 137 -12.18 -3.71 -12.75
C ASN A 137 -11.36 -3.22 -11.55
N LEU A 138 -11.92 -2.36 -10.70
CA LEU A 138 -11.26 -1.89 -9.48
C LEU A 138 -10.97 -3.07 -8.53
N ALA A 139 -11.94 -3.96 -8.32
CA ALA A 139 -11.75 -5.18 -7.54
C ALA A 139 -10.65 -6.07 -8.15
N GLY A 140 -10.72 -6.33 -9.46
CA GLY A 140 -9.74 -7.17 -10.17
C GLY A 140 -8.30 -6.63 -10.07
N ASN A 141 -8.11 -5.31 -10.13
CA ASN A 141 -6.80 -4.68 -9.95
C ASN A 141 -6.22 -4.92 -8.54
N LEU A 142 -7.06 -5.07 -7.52
CA LEU A 142 -6.63 -5.35 -6.14
C LEU A 142 -6.41 -6.84 -5.86
N VAL A 143 -7.01 -7.74 -6.64
CA VAL A 143 -6.81 -9.20 -6.47
C VAL A 143 -5.34 -9.57 -6.72
N SER A 144 -4.73 -9.01 -7.77
CA SER A 144 -3.33 -9.31 -8.11
C SER A 144 -2.33 -9.02 -6.98
N PRO A 145 -2.28 -7.80 -6.39
CA PRO A 145 -1.40 -7.53 -5.26
C PRO A 145 -1.78 -8.35 -4.01
N LEU A 146 -3.07 -8.59 -3.74
CA LEU A 146 -3.47 -9.42 -2.61
C LEU A 146 -2.95 -10.86 -2.73
N VAL A 147 -3.10 -11.48 -3.91
CA VAL A 147 -2.56 -12.81 -4.19
C VAL A 147 -1.05 -12.84 -4.01
N TRP A 148 -0.34 -11.82 -4.51
CA TRP A 148 1.09 -11.68 -4.30
C TRP A 148 1.45 -11.64 -2.81
N ARG A 149 0.74 -10.85 -2.01
CA ARG A 149 0.98 -10.77 -0.55
C ARG A 149 0.75 -12.10 0.14
N ILE A 150 -0.37 -12.77 -0.14
CA ILE A 150 -0.68 -14.09 0.43
C ILE A 150 0.41 -15.09 0.07
N PHE A 151 0.84 -15.09 -1.20
CA PHE A 151 1.92 -15.95 -1.67
C PHE A 151 3.23 -15.69 -0.92
N VAL A 152 3.67 -14.43 -0.84
CA VAL A 152 4.93 -14.07 -0.15
C VAL A 152 4.85 -14.44 1.33
N LEU A 153 3.78 -14.05 2.02
CA LEU A 153 3.59 -14.31 3.45
C LEU A 153 3.59 -15.82 3.76
N SER A 154 3.01 -16.63 2.88
CA SER A 154 2.77 -18.07 3.14
C SER A 154 3.86 -18.99 2.57
N LYS A 155 4.46 -18.62 1.42
CA LYS A 155 5.34 -19.51 0.64
C LYS A 155 6.77 -18.99 0.48
N LYS A 156 7.00 -17.69 0.73
CA LYS A 156 8.31 -17.03 0.58
C LYS A 156 8.64 -16.04 1.71
N PRO A 157 8.45 -16.39 3.00
CA PRO A 157 8.77 -15.49 4.10
C PRO A 157 10.26 -15.09 4.15
N GLU A 158 11.15 -15.90 3.59
CA GLU A 158 12.57 -15.59 3.47
C GLU A 158 12.86 -14.36 2.58
N TRP A 159 11.94 -14.00 1.67
CA TRP A 159 12.10 -12.83 0.81
C TRP A 159 11.97 -11.50 1.55
N PHE A 160 11.39 -11.48 2.75
CA PHE A 160 11.35 -10.27 3.58
C PHE A 160 12.73 -9.84 4.07
N GLY A 161 13.72 -10.71 3.97
CA GLY A 161 15.08 -10.44 4.39
C GLY A 161 15.29 -10.53 5.89
N ARG A 162 16.54 -10.69 6.30
CA ARG A 162 16.95 -10.87 7.69
C ARG A 162 18.22 -10.07 7.96
N TYR A 163 18.41 -9.73 9.23
CA TYR A 163 19.65 -9.14 9.70
C TYR A 163 20.14 -9.90 10.94
N ARG A 164 21.43 -9.79 11.22
CA ARG A 164 22.07 -10.31 12.42
C ARG A 164 22.53 -9.14 13.27
N ASN A 165 22.43 -9.29 14.59
CA ASN A 165 23.04 -8.34 15.50
C ASN A 165 24.54 -8.62 15.50
N ASP A 166 25.34 -7.62 15.15
CA ASP A 166 26.79 -7.71 15.32
C ASP A 166 27.09 -7.52 16.81
N VAL A 167 26.87 -8.57 17.59
CA VAL A 167 27.33 -8.60 18.97
C VAL A 167 28.84 -8.74 18.89
N LYS A 168 29.57 -7.62 19.03
CA LYS A 168 30.96 -7.71 19.48
C LYS A 168 30.91 -8.41 20.84
N ARG A 169 31.26 -9.70 20.88
CA ARG A 169 31.57 -10.38 22.14
C ARG A 169 32.72 -9.58 22.77
N ALA A 170 32.40 -8.83 23.82
CA ALA A 170 33.39 -8.31 24.74
C ALA A 170 33.95 -9.45 25.58
#